data_AF-A0A9E4TTD5-F1
#
_entry.id   AF-A0A9E4TTD5-F1
#
_cell.length_a   1.000
_cell.length_b   1.000
_cell.length_c   1.000
_cell.angle_alpha   90.00
_cell.angle_beta   90.00
_cell.angle_gamma   90.00
#
_symmetry.space_group_name_H-M   'P 1'
#
loop_
_entity.id
_entity.type
_entity.pdbx_description
1 polymer ?
#
loop_
_entity_poly.entity_id
_entity_poly.type
_entity_poly.pdbx_seq_one_letter_code
_entity_poly.pdbx_strand_id
1 'polypeptide(L)'
;MQANGEFDDPTYGQPFTIRFMGLFDSVSTNMVDGSATNSCGFLYDFTISDRIGHVAQAYALNEHRPLFPLDSIDHSGGGGLSANRVEQGFLGAHSDLGGGYNRNDQGVAQNGDLSDIPLQWMVNQAERAGIEMGELSLEHRTISNPTLHDSGGNIDRVIRYPDDPDWNAQQQQNLLNPEESGGSQPVYQRDDPLYQQLEPYIDRSTAQDGVVGIIDIDAYDSWLNQHRSVDVLY
;
A
#
# COMPACT_ATOMS: atom_id res chain seq x y z
N MET A 1 -3.82 -25.77 2.29
CA MET A 1 -2.53 -26.47 2.34
C MET A 1 -1.50 -25.37 2.51
N GLN A 2 -1.00 -25.13 3.73
CA GLN A 2 0.20 -24.32 3.88
C GLN A 2 1.30 -25.03 3.11
N ALA A 3 1.91 -24.36 2.14
CA ALA A 3 3.10 -24.88 1.52
C ALA A 3 4.14 -25.02 2.65
N ASN A 4 4.41 -26.25 3.09
CA ASN A 4 5.53 -26.57 3.96
C ASN A 4 6.87 -26.43 3.19
N GLY A 5 7.01 -25.36 2.41
CA GLY A 5 8.07 -25.13 1.45
C GLY A 5 9.36 -24.70 2.14
N GLU A 6 10.33 -25.61 2.16
CA GLU A 6 11.56 -25.50 1.36
C GLU A 6 12.49 -24.28 1.56
N PHE A 7 12.40 -23.49 2.63
CA PHE A 7 13.45 -22.48 2.91
C PHE A 7 14.74 -23.08 3.49
N ASP A 8 14.63 -24.23 4.15
CA ASP A 8 15.76 -24.92 4.80
C ASP A 8 15.96 -26.34 4.26
N ASP A 9 15.26 -26.72 3.18
CA ASP A 9 15.44 -28.04 2.60
C ASP A 9 16.74 -28.04 1.77
N PRO A 10 17.80 -28.74 2.24
CA PRO A 10 19.07 -28.78 1.53
C PRO A 10 18.96 -29.43 0.15
N THR A 11 17.85 -30.11 -0.15
CA THR A 11 17.52 -30.66 -1.46
C THR A 11 17.35 -29.56 -2.51
N TYR A 12 16.87 -28.37 -2.11
CA TYR A 12 16.53 -27.27 -3.02
C TYR A 12 17.45 -26.05 -2.87
N GLY A 13 18.31 -26.01 -1.85
CA GLY A 13 19.32 -24.95 -1.72
C GLY A 13 19.94 -24.87 -0.32
N GLN A 14 20.92 -23.98 -0.16
CA GLN A 14 21.37 -23.62 1.18
C GLN A 14 20.25 -22.83 1.89
N PRO A 15 19.99 -23.11 3.17
CA PRO A 15 19.09 -22.29 3.99
C PRO A 15 19.41 -20.80 3.87
N PHE A 16 18.38 -19.98 3.71
CA PHE A 16 18.53 -18.54 3.70
C PHE A 16 17.43 -17.84 4.49
N THR A 17 17.73 -16.62 4.91
CA THR A 17 16.79 -15.77 5.64
C THR A 17 16.60 -14.47 4.88
N ILE A 18 15.34 -14.04 4.74
CA ILE A 18 15.02 -12.73 4.19
C ILE A 18 15.13 -11.73 5.34
N ARG A 19 16.08 -10.80 5.25
CA ARG A 19 16.30 -9.81 6.33
C ARG A 19 15.23 -8.73 6.36
N PHE A 20 14.79 -8.29 5.18
CA PHE A 20 13.83 -7.21 5.02
C PHE A 20 12.96 -7.45 3.79
N MET A 21 11.68 -7.13 3.90
CA MET A 21 10.71 -7.12 2.81
C MET A 21 9.98 -5.78 2.81
N GLY A 22 10.17 -5.00 1.75
CA GLY A 22 9.45 -3.75 1.52
C GLY A 22 8.34 -3.95 0.50
N LEU A 23 7.11 -3.58 0.86
CA LEU A 23 5.91 -3.72 0.04
C LEU A 23 5.28 -2.36 -0.21
N PHE A 24 4.75 -2.16 -1.41
CA PHE A 24 4.01 -0.97 -1.80
C PHE A 24 2.64 -1.39 -2.31
N ASP A 25 1.61 -1.03 -1.56
CA ASP A 25 0.19 -1.17 -1.85
C ASP A 25 -0.16 -2.54 -2.46
N SER A 26 0.08 -3.61 -1.69
CA SER A 26 -0.16 -5.00 -2.11
C SER A 26 -1.60 -5.21 -2.59
N VAL A 27 -1.75 -5.73 -3.81
CA VAL A 27 -3.03 -6.03 -4.45
C VAL A 27 -2.98 -7.45 -5.03
N SER A 28 -3.97 -8.29 -4.70
CA SER A 28 -4.06 -9.67 -5.21
C SER A 28 -5.29 -9.98 -6.06
N THR A 29 -5.82 -9.00 -6.78
CA THR A 29 -6.86 -9.25 -7.80
C THR A 29 -6.31 -10.11 -8.93
N ASN A 30 -7.11 -11.07 -9.39
CA ASN A 30 -6.89 -11.70 -10.69
C ASN A 30 -8.03 -11.37 -11.66
N MET A 31 -7.68 -11.22 -12.93
CA MET A 31 -8.61 -11.04 -14.03
C MET A 31 -8.61 -12.32 -14.86
N VAL A 32 -9.13 -13.42 -14.30
CA VAL A 32 -9.39 -14.62 -15.11
C VAL A 32 -10.70 -14.38 -15.86
N ASP A 33 -10.70 -14.60 -17.18
CA ASP A 33 -11.88 -14.57 -18.07
C ASP A 33 -12.65 -13.24 -18.28
N GLY A 34 -12.12 -12.11 -17.78
CA GLY A 34 -12.79 -10.82 -17.88
C GLY A 34 -13.85 -10.60 -16.81
N SER A 35 -14.05 -11.57 -15.92
CA SER A 35 -14.59 -11.35 -14.59
C SER A 35 -13.46 -10.94 -13.64
N ALA A 36 -13.67 -9.87 -12.89
CA ALA A 36 -12.81 -9.55 -11.76
C ALA A 36 -13.15 -10.49 -10.60
N THR A 37 -12.61 -11.71 -10.65
CA THR A 37 -12.82 -12.70 -9.62
C THR A 37 -11.53 -12.97 -8.87
N ASN A 38 -11.63 -13.05 -7.55
CA ASN A 38 -10.55 -13.46 -6.66
C ASN A 38 -10.23 -14.97 -6.76
N SER A 39 -10.62 -15.64 -7.86
CA SER A 39 -10.58 -17.10 -8.07
C SER A 39 -9.20 -17.75 -7.96
N CYS A 40 -8.13 -16.95 -7.87
CA CYS A 40 -6.77 -17.44 -7.62
C CYS A 40 -6.35 -17.44 -6.15
N GLY A 41 -7.17 -16.91 -5.24
CA GLY A 41 -6.95 -16.88 -3.80
C GLY A 41 -6.96 -18.24 -3.09
N PHE A 42 -7.25 -19.36 -3.79
CA PHE A 42 -7.13 -20.69 -3.19
C PHE A 42 -5.69 -21.23 -3.15
N LEU A 43 -4.75 -20.62 -3.88
CA LEU A 43 -3.37 -21.13 -4.00
C LEU A 43 -2.28 -20.24 -3.40
N TYR A 44 -2.60 -18.99 -3.02
CA TYR A 44 -1.61 -18.04 -2.50
C TYR A 44 -1.84 -17.76 -1.02
N ASP A 45 -0.76 -17.79 -0.25
CA ASP A 45 -0.72 -17.47 1.17
C ASP A 45 -0.13 -16.06 1.31
N PHE A 46 -0.97 -15.11 1.71
CA PHE A 46 -0.58 -13.71 1.94
C PHE A 46 -0.19 -13.45 3.40
N THR A 47 -0.14 -14.49 4.25
CA THR A 47 0.45 -14.35 5.57
C THR A 47 1.94 -14.07 5.45
N ILE A 48 2.42 -13.16 6.29
CA ILE A 48 3.85 -12.90 6.38
C ILE A 48 4.47 -13.96 7.29
N SER A 49 5.45 -14.69 6.75
CA SER A 49 6.19 -15.70 7.52
C SER A 49 7.05 -15.04 8.61
N ASP A 50 7.06 -15.61 9.81
CA ASP A 50 7.95 -15.20 10.93
C ASP A 50 9.45 -15.35 10.62
N ARG A 51 9.78 -15.99 9.49
CA ARG A 51 11.14 -16.14 8.98
C ARG A 51 11.67 -14.86 8.34
N ILE A 52 10.80 -13.91 8.00
CA ILE A 52 11.22 -12.62 7.45
C ILE A 52 11.58 -11.72 8.63
N GLY A 53 12.81 -11.19 8.61
CA GLY A 53 13.36 -10.38 9.70
C GLY A 53 12.49 -9.17 10.00
N HIS A 54 12.30 -8.30 8.99
CA HIS A 54 11.47 -7.11 9.08
C HIS A 54 10.59 -6.95 7.84
N VAL A 55 9.35 -6.49 8.02
CA VAL A 55 8.42 -6.19 6.93
C VAL A 55 7.88 -4.78 7.07
N ALA A 56 7.92 -4.03 5.98
CA ALA A 56 7.31 -2.71 5.90
C ALA A 56 6.37 -2.66 4.69
N GLN A 57 5.12 -2.22 4.90
CA GLN A 57 4.16 -1.98 3.84
C GLN A 57 3.70 -0.53 3.84
N ALA A 58 3.89 0.16 2.73
CA ALA A 58 3.21 1.43 2.45
C ALA A 58 1.88 1.13 1.74
N TYR A 59 0.79 1.80 2.06
CA TYR A 59 -0.50 1.64 1.36
C TYR A 59 -1.16 2.96 0.97
N ALA A 60 -1.97 2.91 -0.08
CA ALA A 60 -2.69 4.05 -0.65
C ALA A 60 -3.91 4.44 0.20
N LEU A 61 -3.99 5.70 0.61
CA LEU A 61 -5.23 6.22 1.20
C LEU A 61 -6.26 6.66 0.14
N ASN A 62 -5.83 6.97 -1.09
CA ASN A 62 -6.67 7.48 -2.17
C ASN A 62 -6.83 6.50 -3.35
N GLU A 63 -6.56 5.21 -3.12
CA GLU A 63 -6.92 4.13 -4.04
C GLU A 63 -8.28 3.56 -3.63
N HIS A 64 -9.23 3.62 -4.55
CA HIS A 64 -10.64 3.31 -4.34
C HIS A 64 -11.20 2.42 -5.46
N ARG A 65 -10.37 1.97 -6.43
CA ARG A 65 -10.85 1.03 -7.46
C ARG A 65 -11.12 -0.30 -6.78
N PRO A 66 -12.32 -0.88 -6.93
CA PRO A 66 -12.62 -2.13 -6.26
C PRO A 66 -11.74 -3.29 -6.76
N LEU A 67 -11.18 -3.17 -7.97
CA LEU A 67 -10.25 -4.16 -8.53
C LEU A 67 -8.81 -4.01 -8.01
N PHE A 68 -8.58 -3.10 -7.06
CA PHE A 68 -7.32 -2.87 -6.36
C PHE A 68 -7.51 -3.00 -4.84
N PRO A 69 -8.11 -4.10 -4.33
CA PRO A 69 -8.25 -4.33 -2.89
C PRO A 69 -6.88 -4.31 -2.23
N LEU A 70 -6.79 -3.70 -1.05
CA LEU A 70 -5.57 -3.72 -0.26
C LEU A 70 -5.46 -5.07 0.46
N ASP A 71 -4.33 -5.75 0.30
CA ASP A 71 -3.93 -6.88 1.14
C ASP A 71 -3.07 -6.36 2.29
N SER A 72 -3.69 -6.18 3.45
CA SER A 72 -3.01 -5.69 4.64
C SER A 72 -2.07 -6.75 5.21
N ILE A 73 -0.94 -6.30 5.77
CA ILE A 73 -0.05 -7.15 6.57
C ILE A 73 -0.47 -7.22 8.05
N ASP A 74 -1.48 -6.44 8.47
CA ASP A 74 -2.19 -6.68 9.73
C ASP A 74 -3.06 -7.92 9.55
N HIS A 75 -2.93 -8.85 10.49
CA HIS A 75 -3.67 -10.10 10.47
C HIS A 75 -5.18 -9.88 10.57
N SER A 76 -5.65 -8.86 11.28
CA SER A 76 -7.08 -8.69 11.59
C SER A 76 -7.59 -7.25 11.64
N GLY A 77 -6.83 -6.26 11.16
CA GLY A 77 -7.27 -4.86 11.07
C GLY A 77 -7.47 -4.17 12.42
N GLY A 78 -6.64 -4.52 13.42
CA GLY A 78 -6.82 -4.08 14.80
C GLY A 78 -6.18 -5.01 15.84
N GLY A 79 -5.62 -6.15 15.40
CA GLY A 79 -4.80 -7.02 16.24
C GLY A 79 -3.44 -6.42 16.58
N GLY A 80 -3.02 -5.41 15.79
CA GLY A 80 -1.72 -4.77 15.91
C GLY A 80 -0.62 -5.59 15.24
N LEU A 81 0.39 -4.90 14.74
CA LEU A 81 1.54 -5.53 14.11
C LEU A 81 2.56 -5.97 15.16
N SER A 82 3.26 -7.07 14.90
CA SER A 82 4.44 -7.45 15.68
C SER A 82 5.54 -6.37 15.56
N ALA A 83 6.45 -6.31 16.53
CA ALA A 83 7.47 -5.26 16.59
C ALA A 83 8.40 -5.17 15.36
N ASN A 84 8.45 -6.23 14.52
CA ASN A 84 9.22 -6.28 13.30
C ASN A 84 8.40 -6.02 12.03
N ARG A 85 7.14 -5.60 12.16
CA ARG A 85 6.23 -5.32 11.05
C ARG A 85 5.67 -3.92 11.19
N VAL A 86 5.61 -3.18 10.09
CA VAL A 86 5.03 -1.83 10.03
C VAL A 86 4.20 -1.66 8.77
N GLU A 87 2.98 -1.18 8.92
CA GLU A 87 2.09 -0.82 7.82
C GLU A 87 1.71 0.66 7.97
N GLN A 88 1.86 1.43 6.90
CA GLN A 88 1.69 2.88 6.93
C GLN A 88 0.93 3.40 5.71
N GLY A 89 -0.13 4.15 5.97
CA GLY A 89 -0.94 4.82 4.95
C GLY A 89 -0.30 6.14 4.50
N PHE A 90 -0.26 6.37 3.20
CA PHE A 90 0.20 7.62 2.60
C PHE A 90 -0.89 8.22 1.71
N LEU A 91 -0.93 9.56 1.62
CA LEU A 91 -1.78 10.23 0.65
C LEU A 91 -1.30 9.84 -0.76
N GLY A 92 -2.22 9.33 -1.58
CA GLY A 92 -1.88 8.79 -2.90
C GLY A 92 -2.82 7.68 -3.35
N ALA A 93 -3.03 7.56 -4.67
CA ALA A 93 -3.55 6.35 -5.30
C ALA A 93 -2.44 5.30 -5.51
N HIS A 94 -2.75 4.09 -5.99
CA HIS A 94 -1.79 2.97 -6.08
C HIS A 94 -0.40 3.34 -6.64
N SER A 95 -0.37 4.09 -7.76
CA SER A 95 0.88 4.52 -8.41
C SER A 95 1.52 5.76 -7.79
N ASP A 96 0.83 6.49 -6.92
CA ASP A 96 1.44 7.51 -6.07
C ASP A 96 2.26 6.90 -4.93
N LEU A 97 2.16 5.58 -4.68
CA LEU A 97 3.05 4.91 -3.71
C LEU A 97 4.03 3.97 -4.40
N GLY A 98 3.57 3.11 -5.29
CA GLY A 98 4.43 2.17 -6.01
C GLY A 98 5.27 2.81 -7.11
N GLY A 99 4.98 4.06 -7.47
CA GLY A 99 5.51 4.72 -8.65
C GLY A 99 4.78 4.33 -9.94
N GLY A 100 5.13 5.00 -11.04
CA GLY A 100 4.58 4.72 -12.37
C GLY A 100 3.92 5.92 -13.05
N TYR A 101 3.59 6.98 -12.31
CA TYR A 101 3.29 8.27 -12.91
C TYR A 101 4.56 8.95 -13.44
N ASN A 102 4.45 9.64 -14.57
CA ASN A 102 5.62 10.25 -15.19
C ASN A 102 5.95 11.57 -14.48
N ARG A 103 7.06 11.64 -13.76
CA ARG A 103 7.47 12.86 -13.05
C ARG A 103 7.70 14.09 -13.97
N ASN A 104 8.21 13.88 -15.18
CA ASN A 104 8.92 14.91 -15.94
C ASN A 104 8.06 15.71 -16.91
N ASP A 105 6.78 15.38 -17.05
CA ASP A 105 5.86 16.11 -17.93
C ASP A 105 4.77 16.81 -17.12
N GLN A 106 5.14 17.96 -16.54
CA GLN A 106 4.26 18.86 -15.79
C GLN A 106 3.08 19.41 -16.63
N GLY A 107 3.09 19.19 -17.95
CA GLY A 107 2.00 19.56 -18.86
C GLY A 107 0.88 18.51 -18.92
N VAL A 108 1.09 17.32 -18.35
CA VAL A 108 0.08 16.27 -18.24
C VAL A 108 -0.44 16.27 -16.81
N ALA A 109 -1.73 16.57 -16.67
CA ALA A 109 -2.44 16.65 -15.40
C ALA A 109 -2.19 15.45 -14.45
N GLN A 110 -1.94 14.26 -15.00
CA GLN A 110 -1.85 12.99 -14.29
C GLN A 110 -0.41 12.61 -13.88
N ASN A 111 0.49 13.59 -13.82
CA ASN A 111 1.88 13.38 -13.47
C ASN A 111 2.14 13.93 -12.07
N GLY A 112 3.00 13.24 -11.31
CA GLY A 112 3.29 13.55 -9.91
C GLY A 112 4.57 12.85 -9.44
N ASP A 113 5.13 13.33 -8.33
CA ASP A 113 6.28 12.72 -7.65
C ASP A 113 5.97 12.26 -6.22
N LEU A 114 4.70 12.06 -5.87
CA LEU A 114 4.29 11.59 -4.55
C LEU A 114 4.90 10.24 -4.15
N SER A 115 5.24 9.38 -5.11
CA SER A 115 5.88 8.08 -4.84
C SER A 115 7.28 8.20 -4.23
N ASP A 116 7.91 9.36 -4.32
CA ASP A 116 9.19 9.61 -3.68
C ASP A 116 9.07 9.67 -2.15
N ILE A 117 7.90 10.02 -1.59
CA ILE A 117 7.65 10.02 -0.14
C ILE A 117 7.70 8.60 0.45
N PRO A 118 6.86 7.63 0.01
CA PRO A 118 6.93 6.27 0.53
C PRO A 118 8.23 5.56 0.13
N LEU A 119 8.88 5.94 -0.99
CA LEU A 119 10.22 5.46 -1.32
C LEU A 119 11.24 5.86 -0.25
N GLN A 120 11.28 7.15 0.14
CA GLN A 120 12.15 7.65 1.20
C GLN A 120 11.87 6.92 2.53
N TRP A 121 10.60 6.76 2.89
CA TRP A 121 10.22 6.01 4.07
C TRP A 121 10.68 4.54 4.02
N MET A 122 10.51 3.87 2.89
CA MET A 122 10.89 2.46 2.72
C MET A 122 12.40 2.25 2.83
N VAL A 123 13.20 3.15 2.24
CA VAL A 123 14.65 3.14 2.41
C VAL A 123 15.01 3.27 3.89
N ASN A 124 14.35 4.19 4.61
CA ASN A 124 14.58 4.34 6.05
C ASN A 124 14.19 3.08 6.85
N GLN A 125 13.09 2.40 6.50
CA GLN A 125 12.73 1.12 7.12
C GLN A 125 13.79 0.05 6.87
N ALA A 126 14.33 -0.04 5.65
CA ALA A 126 15.39 -0.96 5.31
C ALA A 126 16.67 -0.67 6.12
N GLU A 127 17.08 0.60 6.22
CA GLU A 127 18.25 1.00 7.01
C GLU A 127 18.08 0.68 8.50
N ARG A 128 16.89 0.93 9.07
CA ARG A 128 16.56 0.56 10.46
C ARG A 128 16.59 -0.95 10.69
N ALA A 129 16.30 -1.75 9.66
CA ALA A 129 16.45 -3.20 9.67
C ALA A 129 17.90 -3.67 9.43
N GLY A 130 18.88 -2.76 9.37
CA GLY A 130 20.29 -3.07 9.16
C GLY A 130 20.64 -3.44 7.70
N ILE A 131 19.82 -3.02 6.74
CA ILE A 131 20.13 -3.12 5.32
C ILE A 131 20.96 -1.90 4.90
N GLU A 132 22.08 -2.13 4.23
CA GLU A 132 22.85 -1.04 3.62
C GLU A 132 22.12 -0.58 2.36
N MET A 133 21.69 0.68 2.36
CA MET A 133 21.05 1.34 1.22
C MET A 133 21.96 2.43 0.68
N GLY A 134 21.97 2.60 -0.64
CA GLY A 134 22.64 3.75 -1.25
C GLY A 134 21.85 5.03 -0.99
N GLU A 135 22.54 6.17 -0.99
CA GLU A 135 21.84 7.46 -0.96
C GLU A 135 20.89 7.60 -2.16
N LEU A 136 19.66 8.03 -1.88
CA LEU A 136 18.72 8.40 -2.92
C LEU A 136 19.26 9.61 -3.72
N SER A 137 18.97 9.61 -5.02
CA SER A 137 19.27 10.76 -5.89
C SER A 137 18.57 12.02 -5.36
N LEU A 138 19.02 13.21 -5.78
CA LEU A 138 18.32 14.45 -5.42
C LEU A 138 16.87 14.43 -5.91
N GLU A 139 16.64 13.83 -7.08
CA GLU A 139 15.30 13.57 -7.61
C GLU A 139 14.41 12.90 -6.55
N HIS A 140 14.79 11.75 -6.03
CA HIS A 140 13.96 10.97 -5.11
C HIS A 140 13.91 11.53 -3.68
N ARG A 141 14.57 12.65 -3.42
CA ARG A 141 14.54 13.34 -2.13
C ARG A 141 13.59 14.54 -2.18
N THR A 142 13.62 15.30 -3.26
CA THR A 142 12.81 16.49 -3.42
C THR A 142 11.44 16.17 -4.03
N ILE A 143 10.38 16.63 -3.36
CA ILE A 143 9.01 16.62 -3.88
C ILE A 143 8.72 17.97 -4.53
N SER A 144 8.48 17.96 -5.83
CA SER A 144 8.34 19.16 -6.67
C SER A 144 6.98 19.27 -7.36
N ASN A 145 6.26 18.15 -7.47
CA ASN A 145 4.96 18.06 -8.10
C ASN A 145 4.06 17.10 -7.31
N PRO A 146 3.57 17.53 -6.13
CA PRO A 146 2.82 16.68 -5.21
C PRO A 146 1.35 16.52 -5.65
N THR A 147 1.15 16.07 -6.89
CA THR A 147 -0.15 15.77 -7.48
C THR A 147 -0.73 14.52 -6.87
N LEU A 148 -1.88 14.66 -6.21
CA LEU A 148 -2.63 13.55 -5.64
C LEU A 148 -3.63 13.01 -6.65
N HIS A 149 -3.48 11.73 -7.01
CA HIS A 149 -4.44 11.05 -7.85
C HIS A 149 -5.54 10.39 -7.01
N ASP A 150 -6.75 10.32 -7.56
CA ASP A 150 -7.82 9.45 -7.06
C ASP A 150 -8.02 8.36 -8.11
N SER A 151 -8.05 7.13 -7.66
CA SER A 151 -8.49 6.03 -8.50
C SER A 151 -9.76 5.44 -7.92
N GLY A 152 -10.93 5.68 -8.51
CA GLY A 152 -12.16 4.96 -8.12
C GLY A 152 -13.43 5.79 -8.10
N GLY A 153 -13.39 7.12 -8.06
CA GLY A 153 -14.61 7.94 -8.10
C GLY A 153 -15.52 7.63 -6.91
N ASN A 154 -16.79 7.26 -7.12
CA ASN A 154 -17.75 7.02 -6.03
C ASN A 154 -17.77 5.59 -5.47
N ILE A 155 -17.02 4.67 -6.07
CA ILE A 155 -16.83 3.31 -5.54
C ILE A 155 -15.58 3.28 -4.67
N ASP A 156 -15.47 2.29 -3.78
CA ASP A 156 -14.32 2.14 -2.90
C ASP A 156 -13.74 0.72 -2.97
N ARG A 157 -12.46 0.61 -2.63
CA ARG A 157 -11.79 -0.68 -2.48
C ARG A 157 -12.02 -1.24 -1.08
N VAL A 158 -12.00 -2.56 -0.97
CA VAL A 158 -11.97 -3.25 0.32
C VAL A 158 -10.54 -3.41 0.82
N ILE A 159 -10.38 -3.44 2.14
CA ILE A 159 -9.16 -3.86 2.82
C ILE A 159 -9.37 -5.31 3.27
N ARG A 160 -8.40 -6.17 3.00
CA ARG A 160 -8.41 -7.59 3.37
C ARG A 160 -7.34 -7.88 4.40
N TYR A 161 -7.70 -8.75 5.35
CA TYR A 161 -6.83 -9.18 6.44
C TYR A 161 -6.65 -10.70 6.39
N PRO A 162 -5.43 -11.24 6.49
CA PRO A 162 -5.18 -12.68 6.34
C PRO A 162 -5.93 -13.59 7.34
N ASP A 163 -6.19 -13.11 8.55
CA ASP A 163 -6.89 -13.87 9.60
C ASP A 163 -8.38 -13.49 9.69
N ASP A 164 -8.92 -12.76 8.71
CA ASP A 164 -10.35 -12.47 8.64
C ASP A 164 -11.14 -13.81 8.65
N PRO A 165 -12.10 -14.01 9.58
CA PRO A 165 -12.90 -15.23 9.62
C PRO A 165 -13.67 -15.48 8.32
N ASP A 166 -13.95 -14.41 7.58
CA ASP A 166 -14.60 -14.43 6.28
C ASP A 166 -13.59 -14.40 5.11
N TRP A 167 -12.27 -14.55 5.35
CA TRP A 167 -11.22 -14.55 4.33
C TRP A 167 -11.57 -15.40 3.09
N ASN A 168 -12.04 -16.63 3.30
CA ASN A 168 -12.43 -17.51 2.20
C ASN A 168 -13.66 -17.00 1.42
N ALA A 169 -14.61 -16.34 2.10
CA ALA A 169 -15.77 -15.72 1.47
C ALA A 169 -15.36 -14.44 0.72
N GLN A 170 -14.44 -13.64 1.30
CA GLN A 170 -13.85 -12.45 0.67
C GLN A 170 -13.01 -12.80 -0.57
N GLN A 171 -12.31 -13.93 -0.56
CA GLN A 171 -11.62 -14.46 -1.74
C GLN A 171 -12.57 -15.02 -2.82
N GLN A 172 -13.87 -15.11 -2.55
CA GLN A 172 -14.90 -15.43 -3.53
C GLN A 172 -15.78 -14.20 -3.86
N GLN A 173 -15.52 -13.05 -3.24
CA GLN A 173 -16.30 -11.83 -3.46
C GLN A 173 -16.18 -11.35 -4.90
N ASN A 174 -17.32 -10.91 -5.43
CA ASN A 174 -17.34 -9.99 -6.54
C ASN A 174 -16.83 -8.63 -6.01
N LEU A 175 -15.62 -8.24 -6.39
CA LEU A 175 -15.02 -6.98 -5.95
C LEU A 175 -15.87 -5.77 -6.33
N LEU A 176 -16.70 -5.86 -7.38
CA LEU A 176 -17.61 -4.77 -7.76
C LEU A 176 -18.84 -4.65 -6.84
N ASN A 177 -19.26 -5.75 -6.20
CA ASN A 177 -20.39 -5.81 -5.26
C ASN A 177 -20.05 -6.66 -4.02
N PRO A 178 -19.17 -6.19 -3.11
CA PRO A 178 -18.66 -7.00 -2.01
C PRO A 178 -19.76 -7.45 -1.01
N GLU A 179 -20.78 -6.61 -0.82
CA GLU A 179 -21.89 -6.84 0.11
C GLU A 179 -22.78 -8.04 -0.23
N GLU A 180 -22.81 -8.47 -1.50
CA GLU A 180 -23.67 -9.57 -1.97
C GLU A 180 -23.14 -10.97 -1.59
N SER A 181 -21.92 -11.05 -1.06
CA SER A 181 -21.21 -12.33 -0.89
C SER A 181 -21.42 -13.00 0.48
N GLY A 182 -22.14 -12.36 1.40
CA GLY A 182 -22.34 -12.82 2.78
C GLY A 182 -21.07 -12.72 3.65
N GLY A 183 -21.23 -12.78 4.98
CA GLY A 183 -20.14 -12.60 5.95
C GLY A 183 -20.22 -11.29 6.73
N SER A 184 -19.14 -10.93 7.41
CA SER A 184 -18.92 -9.66 8.10
C SER A 184 -18.94 -8.50 7.11
N GLN A 185 -19.27 -7.30 7.61
CA GLN A 185 -19.30 -6.11 6.77
C GLN A 185 -17.89 -5.82 6.22
N PRO A 186 -17.73 -5.55 4.91
CA PRO A 186 -16.45 -5.18 4.35
C PRO A 186 -15.89 -3.92 5.03
N VAL A 187 -14.57 -3.88 5.19
CA VAL A 187 -13.86 -2.67 5.60
C VAL A 187 -13.40 -1.94 4.34
N TYR A 188 -13.78 -0.69 4.18
CA TYR A 188 -13.45 0.10 3.00
C TYR A 188 -12.29 1.07 3.26
N GLN A 189 -11.54 1.41 2.21
CA GLN A 189 -10.37 2.29 2.34
C GLN A 189 -10.71 3.68 2.90
N ARG A 190 -11.88 4.24 2.55
CA ARG A 190 -12.35 5.54 3.07
C ARG A 190 -12.72 5.53 4.54
N ASP A 191 -12.91 4.35 5.12
CA ASP A 191 -13.17 4.20 6.56
C ASP A 191 -11.89 4.25 7.39
N ASP A 192 -10.71 4.23 6.75
CA ASP A 192 -9.43 4.42 7.42
C ASP A 192 -9.40 5.81 8.11
N PRO A 193 -9.18 5.88 9.44
CA PRO A 193 -9.09 7.16 10.14
C PRO A 193 -8.02 8.10 9.57
N LEU A 194 -6.94 7.57 9.00
CA LEU A 194 -5.90 8.38 8.36
C LEU A 194 -6.41 9.11 7.12
N TYR A 195 -7.33 8.51 6.36
CA TYR A 195 -7.93 9.14 5.19
C TYR A 195 -8.58 10.48 5.57
N GLN A 196 -9.38 10.49 6.64
CA GLN A 196 -10.03 11.71 7.13
C GLN A 196 -9.04 12.65 7.84
N GLN A 197 -8.07 12.10 8.57
CA GLN A 197 -7.09 12.89 9.31
C GLN A 197 -6.18 13.72 8.39
N LEU A 198 -5.83 13.18 7.22
CA LEU A 198 -4.89 13.81 6.28
C LEU A 198 -5.58 14.68 5.23
N GLU A 199 -6.91 14.63 5.15
CA GLU A 199 -7.72 15.46 4.26
C GLU A 199 -7.40 16.97 4.30
N PRO A 200 -7.09 17.59 5.46
CA PRO A 200 -6.75 19.01 5.52
C PRO A 200 -5.47 19.41 4.77
N TYR A 201 -4.61 18.45 4.40
CA TYR A 201 -3.37 18.69 3.66
C TYR A 201 -3.57 18.71 2.15
N ILE A 202 -4.79 18.54 1.66
CA ILE A 202 -5.10 18.45 0.23
C ILE A 202 -5.75 19.76 -0.24
N ASP A 203 -5.08 20.49 -1.14
CA ASP A 203 -5.69 21.63 -1.84
C ASP A 203 -6.54 21.12 -3.01
N ARG A 204 -7.83 20.94 -2.76
CA ARG A 204 -8.81 20.52 -3.77
C ARG A 204 -9.21 21.62 -4.76
N SER A 205 -8.77 22.87 -4.56
CA SER A 205 -9.06 23.94 -5.53
C SER A 205 -8.35 23.72 -6.87
N THR A 206 -7.34 22.84 -6.88
CA THR A 206 -6.56 22.42 -8.05
C THR A 206 -7.08 21.12 -8.69
N ALA A 207 -8.19 20.56 -8.20
CA ALA A 207 -8.75 19.30 -8.68
C ALA A 207 -9.08 19.36 -10.18
N GLN A 208 -8.79 18.26 -10.88
CA GLN A 208 -9.07 18.07 -12.30
C GLN A 208 -9.28 16.58 -12.60
N ASP A 209 -9.57 16.22 -13.85
CA ASP A 209 -9.88 14.83 -14.20
C ASP A 209 -8.72 13.88 -13.84
N GLY A 210 -9.00 12.90 -12.97
CA GLY A 210 -8.03 11.95 -12.43
C GLY A 210 -7.13 12.48 -11.29
N VAL A 211 -7.33 13.72 -10.83
CA VAL A 211 -6.52 14.37 -9.79
C VAL A 211 -7.42 14.95 -8.70
N VAL A 212 -7.19 14.54 -7.46
CA VAL A 212 -7.89 15.05 -6.26
C VAL A 212 -7.52 16.50 -5.99
N GLY A 213 -6.24 16.83 -6.19
CA GLY A 213 -5.67 18.12 -5.86
C GLY A 213 -4.16 18.04 -5.71
N ILE A 214 -3.58 19.10 -5.17
CA ILE A 214 -2.16 19.20 -4.83
C ILE A 214 -2.02 19.09 -3.32
N ILE A 215 -1.03 18.33 -2.84
CA ILE A 215 -0.74 18.22 -1.41
C ILE A 215 0.08 19.43 -0.96
N ASP A 216 -0.31 20.04 0.17
CA ASP A 216 0.52 20.98 0.93
C ASP A 216 1.67 20.18 1.55
N ILE A 217 2.78 20.11 0.81
CA ILE A 217 3.90 19.23 1.16
C ILE A 217 4.59 19.66 2.46
N ASP A 218 4.64 20.96 2.77
CA ASP A 218 5.28 21.46 3.99
C ASP A 218 4.49 21.03 5.24
N ALA A 219 3.16 21.16 5.17
CA ALA A 219 2.27 20.74 6.25
C ALA A 219 2.22 19.21 6.38
N TYR A 220 2.20 18.50 5.25
CA TYR A 220 2.16 17.04 5.24
C TYR A 220 3.48 16.42 5.73
N ASP A 221 4.63 16.93 5.29
CA ASP A 221 5.95 16.52 5.80
C ASP A 221 6.08 16.78 7.30
N SER A 222 5.63 17.94 7.77
CA SER A 222 5.59 18.24 9.21
C SER A 222 4.77 17.21 10.00
N TRP A 223 3.64 16.77 9.45
CA TRP A 223 2.83 15.72 10.06
C TRP A 223 3.53 14.36 10.04
N LEU A 224 4.08 13.96 8.89
CA LEU A 224 4.80 12.70 8.70
C LEU A 224 6.01 12.60 9.64
N ASN A 225 6.78 13.67 9.79
CA ASN A 225 7.91 13.74 10.71
C ASN A 225 7.50 13.52 12.16
N GLN A 226 6.47 14.24 12.62
CA GLN A 226 5.99 14.17 14.00
C GLN A 226 5.40 12.81 14.35
N HIS A 227 4.76 12.15 13.39
CA HIS A 227 3.92 11.00 13.66
C HIS A 227 4.52 9.68 13.20
N ARG A 228 5.43 9.69 12.20
CA ARG A 228 5.90 8.51 11.47
C ARG A 228 7.41 8.47 11.27
N SER A 229 8.14 9.49 11.72
CA SER A 229 9.59 9.59 11.56
C SER A 229 10.04 9.43 10.10
N VAL A 230 9.31 10.09 9.20
CA VAL A 230 9.65 10.22 7.78
C VAL A 230 10.14 11.65 7.57
N ASP A 231 11.46 11.82 7.42
CA ASP A 231 12.05 13.10 7.02
C ASP A 231 12.04 13.18 5.49
N VAL A 232 11.14 13.97 4.90
CA VAL A 232 11.20 14.28 3.47
C VAL A 232 12.26 15.37 3.27
N LEU A 233 13.34 15.05 2.56
CA LEU A 233 14.44 15.98 2.34
C LEU A 233 14.13 16.92 1.16
N TYR A 234 13.67 18.14 1.46
CA TYR A 234 13.46 19.21 0.47
C TYR A 234 14.75 19.71 -0.21
#